data_AF-A0A8K0K6D4-F1
#
_entry.id   AF-A0A8K0K6D4-F1
#
_cell.length_a   1.000
_cell.length_b   1.000
_cell.length_c   1.000
_cell.angle_alpha   90.00
_cell.angle_beta   90.00
_cell.angle_gamma   90.00
#
_symmetry.space_group_name_H-M   'P 1'
#
loop_
_entity.id
_entity.type
_entity.pdbx_description
1 polymer ?
#
loop_
_entity_poly.entity_id
_entity_poly.type
_entity_poly.pdbx_seq_one_letter_code
_entity_poly.pdbx_strand_id
1 'polypeptide(L)'
;MKRVLEFAMSDEVRSQDTVFVIISVAMTKVGRELAWNFLQENWQVLMERYQGGFLIARLVKSTTENFASEERAQELEAFFKEHPSPGTERTVQQSVETIRLNAEWLARDKDDIRAYLQSVCN
;
A
#
# COMPACT_ATOMS: atom_id res chain seq x y z
N MET A 1 13.40 -8.03 4.50
CA MET A 1 12.49 -7.17 3.72
C MET A 1 13.09 -5.79 3.43
N LYS A 2 13.66 -5.05 4.39
CA LYS A 2 14.37 -3.78 4.10
C LYS A 2 15.46 -3.89 3.01
N ARG A 3 16.39 -4.84 3.16
CA ARG A 3 17.40 -5.18 2.12
C ARG A 3 16.80 -5.50 0.74
N VAL A 4 15.58 -6.03 0.68
CA VAL A 4 14.90 -6.34 -0.59
C VAL A 4 14.36 -5.07 -1.23
N LEU A 5 13.84 -4.14 -0.44
CA LEU A 5 13.39 -2.82 -0.90
C LEU A 5 14.57 -1.97 -1.39
N GLU A 6 15.68 -1.99 -0.66
CA GLU A 6 16.95 -1.34 -1.07
C GLU A 6 17.46 -1.94 -2.39
N PHE A 7 17.50 -3.27 -2.49
CA PHE A 7 17.88 -3.96 -3.73
C PHE A 7 16.95 -3.59 -4.89
N ALA A 8 15.65 -3.48 -4.66
CA ALA A 8 14.67 -3.08 -5.68
C ALA A 8 14.96 -1.72 -6.32
N MET A 9 15.61 -0.81 -5.59
CA MET A 9 15.95 0.54 -6.05
C MET A 9 17.38 0.66 -6.60
N SER A 10 18.19 -0.40 -6.51
CA SER A 10 19.55 -0.44 -7.04
C SER A 10 19.59 -0.53 -8.57
N ASP A 11 20.75 -0.25 -9.15
CA ASP A 11 20.99 -0.38 -10.60
C ASP A 11 21.00 -1.83 -11.09
N GLU A 12 20.97 -2.82 -10.19
CA GLU A 12 20.86 -4.24 -10.52
C GLU A 12 19.43 -4.65 -10.90
N VAL A 13 18.43 -3.81 -10.58
CA VAL A 13 17.01 -4.06 -10.86
C VAL A 13 16.51 -3.07 -11.90
N ARG A 14 15.89 -3.57 -12.97
CA ARG A 14 15.27 -2.71 -13.99
C ARG A 14 14.17 -1.86 -13.36
N SER A 15 14.07 -0.60 -13.79
CA SER A 15 13.09 0.36 -13.25
C SER A 15 11.66 -0.18 -13.27
N GLN A 16 11.22 -0.86 -14.33
CA GLN A 16 9.89 -1.46 -14.39
C GLN A 16 9.65 -2.61 -13.39
N ASP A 17 10.71 -3.32 -12.99
CA ASP A 17 10.65 -4.49 -12.10
C ASP A 17 10.66 -4.08 -10.63
N THR A 18 11.26 -2.92 -10.30
CA THR A 18 11.25 -2.31 -8.96
C THR A 18 9.85 -2.32 -8.34
N VAL A 19 8.83 -1.92 -9.09
CA VAL A 19 7.44 -1.85 -8.60
C VAL A 19 6.94 -3.20 -8.13
N PHE A 20 7.21 -4.27 -8.87
CA PHE A 20 6.73 -5.61 -8.52
C PHE A 20 7.44 -6.17 -7.28
N VAL A 21 8.73 -5.85 -7.10
CA VAL A 21 9.47 -6.22 -5.90
C VAL A 21 8.89 -5.52 -4.66
N ILE A 22 8.64 -4.21 -4.73
CA ILE A 22 8.03 -3.47 -3.61
C ILE A 22 6.63 -4.01 -3.28
N ILE A 23 5.81 -4.27 -4.31
CA ILE A 23 4.47 -4.87 -4.14
C ILE A 23 4.56 -6.23 -3.44
N SER A 24 5.52 -7.08 -3.82
CA SER A 24 5.68 -8.40 -3.19
C SER A 24 5.94 -8.30 -1.68
N VAL A 25 6.66 -7.27 -1.24
CA VAL A 25 6.89 -6.99 0.19
C VAL A 25 5.60 -6.52 0.85
N ALA A 26 4.87 -5.60 0.22
CA ALA A 26 3.61 -5.03 0.74
C ALA A 26 2.52 -6.08 1.00
N MET A 27 2.52 -7.18 0.22
CA MET A 27 1.55 -8.28 0.34
C MET A 27 1.76 -9.18 1.57
N THR A 28 2.75 -8.92 2.41
CA THR A 28 3.03 -9.70 3.62
C THR A 28 2.61 -8.94 4.88
N LYS A 29 2.28 -9.66 5.97
CA LYS A 29 1.85 -9.06 7.25
C LYS A 29 2.84 -8.01 7.78
N VAL A 30 4.14 -8.33 7.76
CA VAL A 30 5.20 -7.44 8.27
C VAL A 30 5.64 -6.44 7.19
N GLY A 31 5.64 -6.84 5.92
CA GLY A 31 6.13 -6.01 4.84
C GLY A 31 5.19 -4.89 4.41
N ARG A 32 3.90 -4.94 4.75
CA ARG A 32 2.93 -3.87 4.48
C ARG A 32 3.39 -2.51 5.02
N GLU A 33 3.70 -2.47 6.31
CA GLU A 33 4.21 -1.28 6.98
C GLU A 33 5.55 -0.84 6.41
N LEU A 34 6.45 -1.79 6.15
CA LEU A 34 7.76 -1.49 5.58
C LEU A 34 7.66 -0.90 4.18
N ALA A 35 6.76 -1.41 3.33
CA ALA A 35 6.58 -0.95 1.96
C ALA A 35 5.90 0.42 1.91
N TRP A 36 4.94 0.69 2.81
CA TRP A 36 4.33 2.01 2.94
C TRP A 36 5.37 3.07 3.35
N ASN A 37 6.12 2.83 4.43
CA ASN A 37 7.18 3.75 4.87
C ASN A 37 8.22 3.96 3.76
N PHE A 38 8.61 2.89 3.08
CA PHE A 38 9.56 2.97 1.97
C PHE A 38 9.03 3.79 0.79
N LEU A 39 7.74 3.67 0.47
CA LEU A 39 7.10 4.51 -0.54
C LEU A 39 7.17 5.97 -0.14
N GLN A 40 6.84 6.32 1.11
CA GLN A 40 6.88 7.69 1.60
C GLN A 40 8.29 8.27 1.54
N GLU A 41 9.28 7.53 2.04
CA GLU A 41 10.71 7.92 2.05
C GLU A 41 11.28 8.14 0.63
N ASN A 42 10.77 7.41 -0.37
CA ASN A 42 11.30 7.44 -1.74
C ASN A 42 10.33 8.08 -2.74
N TRP A 43 9.27 8.75 -2.26
CA TRP A 43 8.16 9.17 -3.10
C TRP A 43 8.58 10.04 -4.28
N GLN A 44 9.46 11.02 -4.03
CA GLN A 44 9.96 11.92 -5.08
C GLN A 44 10.66 11.15 -6.20
N VAL A 45 11.55 10.20 -5.85
CA VAL A 45 12.29 9.38 -6.82
C VAL A 45 11.35 8.49 -7.61
N LEU A 46 10.36 7.88 -6.96
CA LEU A 46 9.36 7.03 -7.60
C LEU A 46 8.48 7.84 -8.56
N MET A 47 8.04 9.03 -8.16
CA MET A 47 7.25 9.92 -9.00
C MET A 47 8.03 10.43 -10.22
N GLU A 48 9.30 10.82 -10.05
CA GLU A 48 10.14 11.24 -11.16
C GLU A 48 10.38 10.11 -12.16
N ARG A 49 10.59 8.88 -11.64
CA ARG A 49 10.86 7.69 -12.46
C ARG A 49 9.66 7.24 -13.30
N TYR A 50 8.45 7.34 -12.76
CA TYR A 50 7.25 6.77 -13.41
C TYR A 50 6.22 7.81 -13.88
N GLN A 51 6.38 9.08 -13.50
CA GLN A 51 5.69 10.24 -14.06
C GLN A 51 4.16 10.13 -14.12
N GLY A 52 3.54 9.60 -13.06
CA GLY A 52 2.07 9.43 -13.02
C GLY A 52 1.51 8.30 -13.90
N GLY A 53 2.39 7.48 -14.50
CA GLY A 53 2.00 6.35 -15.32
C GLY A 53 1.42 5.18 -14.54
N PHE A 54 1.00 4.14 -15.28
CA PHE A 54 0.36 2.94 -14.72
C PHE A 54 1.14 2.29 -13.57
N LEU A 55 2.47 2.28 -13.64
CA LEU A 55 3.32 1.63 -12.65
C LEU A 55 3.28 2.32 -11.28
N ILE A 56 3.27 3.65 -11.22
CA ILE A 56 3.18 4.38 -9.95
C ILE A 56 1.78 4.33 -9.36
N ALA A 57 0.74 4.40 -10.20
CA ALA A 57 -0.63 4.16 -9.75
C ALA A 57 -0.78 2.77 -9.14
N ARG A 58 -0.25 1.74 -9.80
CA ARG A 58 -0.24 0.36 -9.27
C ARG A 58 0.53 0.26 -7.96
N LEU A 59 1.69 0.92 -7.87
CA LEU A 59 2.50 0.92 -6.66
C LEU A 59 1.75 1.54 -5.48
N VAL A 60 1.18 2.74 -5.66
CA VAL A 60 0.34 3.41 -4.65
C VAL A 60 -0.74 2.45 -4.17
N LYS A 61 -1.59 1.97 -5.08
CA LYS A 61 -2.70 1.07 -4.76
C LYS A 61 -2.25 -0.12 -3.91
N SER A 62 -1.26 -0.88 -4.38
CA SER A 62 -0.86 -2.13 -3.73
C SER A 62 -0.15 -1.94 -2.38
N THR A 63 0.49 -0.79 -2.16
CA THR A 63 1.12 -0.47 -0.87
C THR A 63 0.12 0.03 0.17
N THR A 64 -1.08 0.46 -0.24
CA THR A 64 -2.03 1.16 0.64
C THR A 64 -3.35 0.43 0.84
N GLU A 65 -3.89 -0.22 -0.20
CA GLU A 65 -5.27 -0.75 -0.21
C GLU A 65 -5.54 -1.82 0.86
N ASN A 66 -4.49 -2.43 1.41
CA ASN A 66 -4.62 -3.49 2.39
C ASN A 66 -4.70 -2.98 3.84
N PHE A 67 -4.64 -1.67 4.10
CA PHE A 67 -4.93 -1.15 5.44
C PHE A 67 -6.43 -1.25 5.75
N ALA A 68 -6.77 -1.24 7.05
CA ALA A 68 -8.12 -1.46 7.53
C ALA A 68 -8.40 -0.66 8.81
N SER A 69 -7.97 0.60 8.86
CA SER A 69 -8.27 1.52 9.97
C SER A 69 -8.43 2.95 9.46
N GLU A 70 -9.26 3.75 10.16
CA GLU A 70 -9.49 5.15 9.80
C GLU A 70 -8.21 5.99 9.94
N GLU A 71 -7.36 5.68 10.92
CA GLU A 71 -6.08 6.35 11.12
C GLU A 71 -5.17 6.20 9.88
N ARG A 72 -5.18 5.02 9.25
CA ARG A 72 -4.42 4.78 8.01
C ARG A 72 -5.01 5.51 6.81
N ALA A 73 -6.33 5.63 6.74
CA ALA A 73 -6.98 6.43 5.70
C ALA A 73 -6.58 7.91 5.82
N GLN A 74 -6.59 8.46 7.03
CA GLN A 74 -6.19 9.85 7.33
C GLN A 74 -4.72 10.10 7.07
N GLU A 75 -3.84 9.17 7.46
CA GLU A 75 -2.40 9.24 7.17
C GLU A 75 -2.14 9.31 5.66
N LEU A 76 -2.86 8.48 4.89
CA LEU A 76 -2.74 8.44 3.44
C LEU A 76 -3.22 9.75 2.78
N GLU A 77 -4.36 10.27 3.23
CA GLU A 77 -4.89 11.57 2.78
C GLU A 77 -3.91 12.71 3.08
N ALA A 78 -3.36 12.75 4.29
CA ALA A 78 -2.39 13.76 4.71
C ALA A 78 -1.12 13.69 3.85
N PHE A 79 -0.58 12.49 3.67
CA PHE A 79 0.63 12.29 2.87
C PHE A 79 0.47 12.82 1.44
N PHE A 80 -0.60 12.43 0.73
CA PHE A 80 -0.80 12.85 -0.67
C PHE A 80 -1.30 14.29 -0.83
N LYS A 81 -1.83 14.89 0.25
CA LYS A 81 -2.08 16.34 0.29
C LYS A 81 -0.78 17.14 0.30
N GLU A 82 0.23 16.67 1.04
CA GLU A 82 1.54 17.31 1.14
C GLU A 82 2.46 16.96 -0.03
N HIS A 83 2.25 15.80 -0.66
CA HIS A 83 3.10 15.28 -1.73
C HIS A 83 2.28 15.07 -3.02
N PRO A 84 2.26 16.05 -3.93
CA PRO A 84 1.49 15.97 -5.16
C PRO A 84 1.75 14.68 -5.94
N SER A 85 0.68 14.09 -6.44
CA SER A 85 0.69 12.79 -7.12
C SER A 85 0.01 12.86 -8.50
N PRO A 86 0.53 13.69 -9.43
CA PRO A 86 -0.07 13.89 -10.74
C PRO A 86 -0.26 12.57 -11.47
N GLY A 87 -1.47 12.31 -11.94
CA GLY A 87 -1.84 11.08 -12.66
C GLY A 87 -2.25 9.90 -11.77
N THR A 88 -2.09 9.99 -10.45
CA THR A 88 -2.50 8.94 -9.49
C THR A 88 -3.62 9.37 -8.56
N GLU A 89 -4.20 10.56 -8.72
CA GLU A 89 -5.18 11.14 -7.80
C GLU A 89 -6.40 10.23 -7.61
N ARG A 90 -6.93 9.68 -8.70
CA ARG A 90 -8.03 8.70 -8.65
C ARG A 90 -7.63 7.46 -7.85
N THR A 91 -6.41 6.98 -8.03
CA THR A 91 -5.93 5.78 -7.31
C THR A 91 -5.74 6.05 -5.84
N VAL A 92 -5.28 7.25 -5.47
CA VAL A 92 -5.21 7.69 -4.06
C VAL A 92 -6.61 7.71 -3.45
N GLN A 93 -7.58 8.36 -4.11
CA GLN A 93 -8.98 8.41 -3.65
C GLN A 93 -9.57 7.01 -3.45
N GLN A 94 -9.43 6.14 -4.45
CA GLN A 94 -9.90 4.75 -4.36
C GLN A 94 -9.22 3.96 -3.25
N SER A 95 -7.93 4.20 -3.00
CA SER A 95 -7.19 3.53 -1.94
C SER A 95 -7.70 3.96 -0.57
N VAL A 96 -7.92 5.25 -0.36
CA VAL A 96 -8.50 5.79 0.87
C VAL A 96 -9.89 5.21 1.12
N GLU A 97 -10.76 5.22 0.10
CA GLU A 97 -12.09 4.60 0.17
C GLU A 97 -12.01 3.11 0.53
N THR A 98 -11.09 2.38 -0.09
CA THR A 98 -10.87 0.95 0.17
C THR A 98 -10.44 0.70 1.61
N ILE A 99 -9.54 1.52 2.16
CA ILE A 99 -9.08 1.38 3.56
C ILE A 99 -10.25 1.56 4.53
N ARG A 100 -11.11 2.56 4.29
CA ARG A 100 -12.31 2.80 5.11
C ARG A 100 -13.31 1.65 5.00
N LEU A 101 -13.58 1.17 3.78
CA LEU A 101 -14.41 -0.01 3.55
C LEU A 101 -13.87 -1.26 4.27
N ASN A 102 -12.55 -1.47 4.23
CA ASN A 102 -11.91 -2.57 4.96
C ASN A 102 -12.06 -2.41 6.48
N ALA A 103 -11.94 -1.19 7.01
CA ALA A 103 -12.11 -0.91 8.42
C ALA A 103 -13.55 -1.20 8.88
N GLU A 104 -14.54 -0.75 8.12
CA GLU A 104 -15.97 -1.03 8.37
C GLU A 104 -16.26 -2.53 8.29
N TRP A 105 -15.73 -3.21 7.27
CA TRP A 105 -15.91 -4.64 7.09
C TRP A 105 -15.31 -5.44 8.26
N LEU A 106 -14.09 -5.06 8.68
CA LEU A 106 -13.43 -5.65 9.83
C LEU A 106 -14.21 -5.41 11.12
N ALA A 107 -14.74 -4.20 11.34
CA ALA A 107 -15.52 -3.89 12.53
C ALA A 107 -16.84 -4.68 12.57
N ARG A 108 -17.49 -4.86 11.42
CA ARG A 108 -18.78 -5.55 11.30
C ARG A 108 -18.65 -7.07 11.48
N ASP A 109 -17.70 -7.70 10.80
CA ASP A 109 -17.74 -9.16 10.59
C ASP A 109 -16.71 -9.94 11.44
N LYS A 110 -15.75 -9.26 12.08
CA LYS A 110 -14.61 -9.93 12.76
C LYS A 110 -15.02 -10.93 13.82
N ASP A 111 -15.99 -10.61 14.66
CA ASP A 111 -16.38 -11.46 15.79
C ASP A 111 -17.20 -12.67 15.32
N ASP A 112 -18.09 -12.48 14.34
CA ASP A 112 -18.86 -13.57 13.71
C ASP A 112 -17.95 -14.55 12.96
N ILE A 113 -16.99 -14.02 12.18
CA ILE A 113 -15.99 -14.85 11.49
C ILE A 113 -15.15 -15.62 12.52
N ARG A 114 -14.74 -14.98 13.63
CA ARG A 114 -13.99 -15.66 14.69
C ARG A 114 -14.80 -16.81 15.28
N ALA A 115 -16.06 -16.56 15.64
CA ALA A 115 -16.93 -17.57 16.24
C ALA A 115 -17.16 -18.76 15.29
N TYR A 116 -17.38 -18.48 14.00
CA TYR A 116 -17.52 -19.52 12.98
C TYR A 116 -16.25 -20.35 12.82
N LEU A 117 -15.08 -19.72 12.69
CA LEU A 117 -13.81 -20.44 12.56
C LEU A 117 -13.51 -21.31 13.80
N GLN A 118 -13.88 -20.85 14.99
CA GLN A 118 -13.74 -21.63 16.22
C GLN A 118 -14.71 -22.81 16.29
N SER A 119 -15.89 -22.73 15.67
CA SER A 119 -16.87 -23.82 15.69
C SER A 119 -16.54 -24.94 14.70
N VAL A 120 -15.86 -24.64 13.59
CA VAL A 120 -15.49 -25.62 12.55
C VAL A 120 -14.08 -26.21 12.70
N CYS A 121 -13.22 -25.59 13.50
CA CYS A 121 -11.85 -26.07 13.75
C CYS A 121 -11.70 -26.94 15.01
N ASN A 122 -12.82 -27.42 15.57
CA ASN A 122 -12.85 -28.43 16.64
C ASN A 122 -13.03 -29.84 16.06
#